data_AF-A0A954YQ10-F1
#
_entry.id   AF-A0A954YQ10-F1
#
_cell.length_a   1.000
_cell.length_b   1.000
_cell.length_c   1.000
_cell.angle_alpha   90.00
_cell.angle_beta   90.00
_cell.angle_gamma   90.00
#
_symmetry.space_group_name_H-M   'P 1'
#
loop_
_entity.id
_entity.type
_entity.pdbx_description
1 polymer ?
#
loop_
_entity_poly.entity_id
_entity_poly.type
_entity_poly.pdbx_seq_one_letter_code
_entity_poly.pdbx_strand_id
1 'polypeptide(L)'
;MEFPHMTIVGQDYLVSLIGCESFSAKMVFNERGAIFFPVKAEHRDQKLDGISYEDDYRGNALAAMLAPQRIEIRYHKAFSDVRVARIISNLARLDGLAFLRTWDVSYQGRHIDLGDAC
;
A
#
# COMPACT_ATOMS: atom_id res chain seq x y z
N MET A 1 -0.68 -3.57 23.47
CA MET A 1 -0.75 -2.67 22.29
C MET A 1 -1.69 -3.34 21.30
N GLU A 2 -2.90 -2.82 21.15
CA GLU A 2 -3.80 -3.28 20.10
C GLU A 2 -3.34 -2.66 18.79
N PHE A 3 -2.89 -3.48 17.85
CA PHE A 3 -2.62 -3.01 16.50
C PHE A 3 -3.96 -2.60 15.86
N PRO A 4 -4.02 -1.49 15.11
CA PRO A 4 -5.23 -1.14 14.39
C PRO A 4 -5.63 -2.34 13.50
N HIS A 5 -6.88 -2.78 13.61
CA HIS A 5 -7.39 -3.88 12.80
C HIS A 5 -7.42 -3.44 11.33
N MET A 6 -6.43 -3.89 10.56
CA MET A 6 -6.33 -3.63 9.12
C MET A 6 -6.92 -4.80 8.33
N THR A 7 -7.87 -4.51 7.45
CA THR A 7 -8.44 -5.51 6.54
C THR A 7 -7.56 -5.64 5.30
N ILE A 8 -7.02 -6.84 5.07
CA ILE A 8 -6.14 -7.10 3.93
C ILE A 8 -6.80 -8.05 2.94
N VAL A 9 -6.84 -7.65 1.68
CA VAL A 9 -7.37 -8.47 0.57
C VAL A 9 -6.31 -8.59 -0.52
N GLY A 10 -6.19 -9.79 -1.10
CA GLY A 10 -5.19 -10.06 -2.14
C GLY A 10 -3.76 -10.25 -1.62
N GLN A 11 -3.58 -10.43 -0.31
CA GLN A 11 -2.27 -10.73 0.28
C GLN A 11 -1.64 -11.97 -0.36
N ASP A 12 -2.39 -13.06 -0.50
CA ASP A 12 -1.87 -14.30 -1.10
C ASP A 12 -1.40 -14.09 -2.54
N TYR A 13 -2.10 -13.24 -3.30
CA TYR A 13 -1.67 -12.83 -4.63
C TYR A 13 -0.32 -12.12 -4.58
N LEU A 14 -0.16 -11.10 -3.73
CA LEU A 14 1.12 -10.41 -3.60
C LEU A 14 2.23 -11.37 -3.14
N VAL A 15 1.98 -12.20 -2.12
CA VAL A 15 2.94 -13.19 -1.58
C VAL A 15 3.38 -14.16 -2.67
N SER A 16 2.47 -14.62 -3.54
CA SER A 16 2.82 -15.51 -4.65
C SER A 16 3.74 -14.88 -5.71
N LEU A 17 3.86 -13.55 -5.75
CA LEU A 17 4.76 -12.83 -6.64
C LEU A 17 6.15 -12.60 -6.00
N ILE A 18 6.25 -12.73 -4.68
CA ILE A 18 7.50 -12.52 -3.97
C ILE A 18 8.50 -13.61 -4.34
N GLY A 19 9.69 -13.19 -4.75
CA GLY A 19 10.74 -14.08 -5.26
C GLY A 19 10.78 -14.19 -6.78
N CYS A 20 9.78 -13.66 -7.50
CA CYS A 20 9.90 -13.46 -8.95
C CYS A 20 10.92 -12.34 -9.23
N GLU A 21 11.83 -12.57 -10.18
CA GLU A 21 12.81 -11.56 -10.62
C GLU A 21 12.14 -10.29 -11.16
N SER A 22 10.94 -10.44 -11.72
CA SER A 22 10.11 -9.35 -12.18
C SER A 22 8.65 -9.62 -11.85
N PHE A 23 7.99 -8.64 -11.25
CA PHE A 23 6.53 -8.61 -11.14
C PHE A 23 6.04 -7.16 -11.16
N SER A 24 4.74 -7.01 -11.38
CA SER A 24 4.07 -5.75 -11.10
C SER A 24 2.69 -6.02 -10.52
N ALA A 25 2.35 -5.28 -9.48
CA ALA A 25 1.02 -5.31 -8.86
C ALA A 25 0.56 -3.88 -8.56
N LYS A 26 -0.72 -3.75 -8.23
CA LYS A 26 -1.34 -2.50 -7.80
C LYS A 26 -1.84 -2.66 -6.37
N MET A 27 -1.93 -1.55 -5.65
CA MET A 27 -2.51 -1.50 -4.31
C MET A 27 -3.43 -0.28 -4.17
N VAL A 28 -4.56 -0.48 -3.48
CA VAL A 28 -5.40 0.60 -2.95
C VAL A 28 -5.44 0.45 -1.45
N PHE A 29 -5.17 1.53 -0.70
CA PHE A 29 -4.96 1.41 0.75
C PHE A 29 -5.22 2.70 1.51
N ASN A 30 -5.54 2.57 2.80
CA ASN A 30 -5.61 3.66 3.79
C ASN A 30 -5.37 3.09 5.20
N GLU A 31 -5.72 3.84 6.25
CA GLU A 31 -5.56 3.37 7.64
C GLU A 31 -6.37 2.12 7.99
N ARG A 32 -7.41 1.80 7.22
CA ARG A 32 -8.29 0.66 7.46
C ARG A 32 -7.77 -0.62 6.82
N GLY A 33 -6.80 -0.54 5.91
CA GLY A 33 -6.24 -1.72 5.26
C GLY A 33 -5.77 -1.50 3.83
N ALA A 34 -5.61 -2.61 3.10
CA ALA A 34 -5.07 -2.62 1.74
C ALA A 34 -5.70 -3.71 0.87
N ILE A 35 -5.84 -3.40 -0.41
CA ILE A 35 -6.28 -4.30 -1.48
C ILE A 35 -5.12 -4.44 -2.46
N PHE A 36 -4.59 -5.64 -2.63
CA PHE A 36 -3.54 -5.95 -3.62
C PHE A 36 -4.14 -6.68 -4.81
N PHE A 37 -3.79 -6.26 -6.03
CA PHE A 37 -4.42 -6.79 -7.24
C PHE A 37 -3.52 -6.67 -8.49
N PRO A 38 -3.81 -7.45 -9.56
CA PRO A 38 -3.03 -7.39 -10.79
C PRO A 38 -3.12 -6.05 -11.51
N VAL A 39 -2.07 -5.70 -12.24
CA VAL A 39 -2.00 -4.45 -13.03
C VAL A 39 -3.13 -4.28 -14.06
N LYS A 40 -3.77 -5.39 -14.47
CA LYS A 40 -4.89 -5.39 -15.42
C LYS A 40 -6.19 -4.80 -14.84
N ALA A 41 -6.32 -4.72 -13.52
CA ALA A 41 -7.47 -4.10 -12.87
C ALA A 41 -7.19 -2.63 -12.54
N GLU A 42 -8.23 -1.79 -12.53
CA GLU A 42 -8.12 -0.36 -12.23
C GLU A 42 -8.33 -0.08 -10.74
N HIS A 43 -7.59 0.90 -10.21
CA HIS A 43 -7.66 1.27 -8.79
C HIS A 43 -9.07 1.67 -8.35
N ARG A 44 -9.82 2.38 -9.19
CA ARG A 44 -11.19 2.84 -8.89
C ARG A 44 -12.22 1.72 -8.78
N ASP A 45 -11.93 0.56 -9.38
CA ASP A 45 -12.82 -0.60 -9.36
C ASP A 45 -12.60 -1.46 -8.11
N GLN A 46 -11.51 -1.23 -7.38
CA GLN A 46 -11.15 -1.96 -6.18
C GLN A 46 -11.60 -1.19 -4.95
N LYS A 47 -12.66 -1.70 -4.30
CA LYS A 47 -13.26 -1.09 -3.10
C LYS A 47 -13.47 -2.14 -2.02
N LEU A 48 -13.29 -1.70 -0.78
CA LEU A 48 -13.71 -2.41 0.42
C LEU A 48 -14.48 -1.45 1.31
N ASP A 49 -15.20 -1.98 2.29
CA ASP A 49 -15.85 -1.13 3.28
C ASP A 49 -14.84 -0.18 3.94
N GLY A 50 -15.08 1.12 3.81
CA GLY A 50 -14.17 2.17 4.27
C GLY A 50 -12.89 2.38 3.46
N ILE A 51 -12.68 1.70 2.32
CA ILE A 51 -11.53 1.91 1.42
C ILE A 51 -12.04 2.14 0.00
N SER A 52 -12.00 3.39 -0.46
CA SER A 52 -12.37 3.77 -1.83
C SER A 52 -11.37 4.75 -2.42
N TYR A 53 -10.76 4.35 -3.53
CA TYR A 53 -10.00 5.25 -4.40
C TYR A 53 -10.95 5.82 -5.46
N GLU A 54 -10.98 7.15 -5.58
CA GLU A 54 -11.77 7.87 -6.58
C GLU A 54 -10.91 8.92 -7.25
N ASP A 55 -11.27 9.27 -8.48
CA ASP A 55 -10.62 10.33 -9.23
C ASP A 55 -10.72 11.69 -8.52
N ASP A 56 -9.84 12.63 -8.89
CA ASP A 56 -9.76 13.99 -8.34
C ASP A 56 -9.58 14.06 -6.81
N TYR A 57 -9.00 13.00 -6.23
CA TYR A 57 -8.75 12.87 -4.78
C TYR A 57 -10.04 12.93 -3.94
N ARG A 58 -11.15 12.46 -4.50
CA ARG A 58 -12.46 12.41 -3.83
C ARG A 58 -12.60 11.20 -2.91
N GLY A 59 -11.77 10.19 -3.12
CA GLY A 59 -11.72 8.97 -2.31
C GLY A 59 -11.04 9.20 -0.97
N ASN A 60 -11.03 8.15 -0.17
CA ASN A 60 -10.35 8.10 1.13
C ASN A 60 -9.18 7.11 1.12
N ALA A 61 -8.66 6.76 -0.06
CA ALA A 61 -7.59 5.81 -0.24
C ALA A 61 -6.51 6.32 -1.20
N LEU A 62 -5.31 5.80 -1.00
CA LEU A 62 -4.14 5.97 -1.85
C LEU A 62 -4.10 4.87 -2.91
N ALA A 63 -3.52 5.18 -4.06
CA ALA A 63 -3.19 4.22 -5.10
C ALA A 63 -1.67 4.05 -5.19
N ALA A 64 -1.21 2.81 -5.34
CA ALA A 64 0.19 2.51 -5.55
C ALA A 64 0.43 1.48 -6.65
N MET A 65 1.64 1.51 -7.20
CA MET A 65 2.25 0.46 -8.01
C MET A 65 3.31 -0.25 -7.17
N LEU A 66 3.41 -1.57 -7.34
CA LEU A 66 4.35 -2.43 -6.65
C LEU A 66 5.22 -3.13 -7.68
N ALA A 67 6.52 -3.14 -7.44
CA ALA A 67 7.53 -3.86 -8.19
C ALA A 67 8.50 -4.53 -7.20
N PRO A 68 9.41 -5.42 -7.63
CA PRO A 68 10.40 -6.00 -6.73
C PRO A 68 11.11 -4.91 -5.91
N GLN A 69 10.98 -5.00 -4.58
CA GLN A 69 11.59 -4.10 -3.61
C GLN A 69 11.17 -2.64 -3.70
N ARG A 70 10.04 -2.31 -4.36
CA ARG A 70 9.62 -0.92 -4.57
C ARG A 70 8.11 -0.73 -4.46
N ILE A 71 7.71 0.33 -3.76
CA ILE A 71 6.34 0.85 -3.70
C ILE A 71 6.35 2.29 -4.24
N GLU A 72 5.55 2.55 -5.27
CA GLU A 72 5.36 3.88 -5.81
C GLU A 72 3.93 4.35 -5.55
N ILE A 73 3.79 5.32 -4.65
CA ILE A 73 2.50 5.82 -4.18
C ILE A 73 2.14 7.10 -4.93
N ARG A 74 0.96 7.11 -5.56
CA ARG A 74 0.43 8.28 -6.25
C ARG A 74 0.06 9.37 -5.25
N TYR A 75 0.31 10.62 -5.64
CA TYR A 75 -0.07 11.79 -4.85
C TYR A 75 -1.56 11.75 -4.46
N HIS A 76 -1.87 12.24 -3.26
CA HIS A 76 -3.25 12.48 -2.85
C HIS A 76 -3.29 13.62 -1.82
N LYS A 77 -4.02 14.70 -2.13
CA LYS A 77 -4.01 15.95 -1.34
C LYS A 77 -4.33 15.81 0.15
N ALA A 78 -5.11 14.77 0.50
CA ALA A 78 -5.53 14.49 1.88
C ALA A 78 -4.50 13.69 2.72
N PHE A 79 -3.39 13.23 2.13
CA PHE A 79 -2.39 12.42 2.81
C PHE A 79 -1.05 13.14 2.86
N SER A 80 -0.52 13.35 4.06
CA SER A 80 0.83 13.87 4.26
C SER A 80 1.86 12.74 4.22
N ASP A 81 3.13 13.08 3.97
CA ASP A 81 4.24 12.12 3.97
C ASP A 81 4.28 11.28 5.27
N VAL A 82 4.11 11.93 6.43
CA VAL A 82 4.05 11.27 7.75
C VAL A 82 2.88 10.29 7.85
N ARG A 83 1.73 10.64 7.28
CA ARG A 83 0.53 9.80 7.29
C ARG A 83 0.75 8.58 6.39
N VAL A 84 1.32 8.78 5.20
CA VAL A 84 1.69 7.69 4.28
C VAL A 84 2.67 6.74 4.93
N ALA A 85 3.77 7.25 5.50
CA ALA A 85 4.77 6.46 6.21
C ALA A 85 4.12 5.59 7.28
N ARG A 86 3.28 6.18 8.15
CA ARG A 86 2.58 5.45 9.21
C ARG A 86 1.70 4.31 8.69
N ILE A 87 0.96 4.53 7.60
CA ILE A 87 0.12 3.49 7.01
C ILE A 87 0.98 2.33 6.52
N ILE A 88 2.05 2.62 5.77
CA ILE A 88 2.95 1.57 5.25
C ILE A 88 3.66 0.83 6.39
N SER A 89 4.16 1.53 7.42
CA SER A 89 4.81 0.89 8.57
C SER A 89 3.85 0.00 9.34
N ASN A 90 2.56 0.34 9.41
CA ASN A 90 1.54 -0.52 9.99
C ASN A 90 1.24 -1.75 9.12
N LEU A 91 1.11 -1.59 7.79
CA LEU A 91 0.97 -2.73 6.87
C LEU A 91 2.17 -3.69 6.99
N ALA A 92 3.38 -3.14 7.07
CA ALA A 92 4.62 -3.89 7.19
C ALA A 92 4.76 -4.62 8.54
N ARG A 93 3.94 -4.28 9.55
CA ARG A 93 3.87 -4.99 10.83
C ARG A 93 2.94 -6.22 10.80
N LEU A 94 2.13 -6.36 9.76
CA LEU A 94 1.21 -7.50 9.63
C LEU A 94 1.95 -8.77 9.17
N ASP A 95 1.51 -9.90 9.70
CA ASP A 95 2.04 -11.21 9.31
C ASP A 95 1.82 -11.46 7.81
N GLY A 96 2.87 -11.86 7.12
CA GLY A 96 2.88 -12.06 5.67
C GLY A 96 3.02 -10.78 4.83
N LEU A 97 3.14 -9.60 5.44
CA LEU A 97 3.56 -8.35 4.78
C LEU A 97 4.86 -7.77 5.36
N ALA A 98 5.52 -8.52 6.25
CA ALA A 98 6.78 -8.14 6.88
C ALA A 98 7.90 -7.74 5.90
N PHE A 99 7.88 -8.28 4.68
CA PHE A 99 8.85 -7.96 3.63
C PHE A 99 8.76 -6.49 3.15
N LEU A 100 7.61 -5.82 3.33
CA LEU A 100 7.46 -4.41 2.96
C LEU A 100 8.42 -3.49 3.73
N ARG A 101 8.93 -3.93 4.89
CA ARG A 101 9.93 -3.18 5.68
C ARG A 101 11.24 -2.95 4.92
N THR A 102 11.56 -3.81 3.97
CA THR A 102 12.82 -3.73 3.21
C THR A 102 12.64 -3.11 1.84
N TRP A 103 11.44 -2.64 1.51
CA TRP A 103 11.14 -2.08 0.19
C TRP A 103 11.36 -0.57 0.20
N ASP A 104 11.87 -0.06 -0.91
CA ASP A 104 11.95 1.37 -1.16
C ASP A 104 10.54 1.94 -1.38
N VAL A 105 10.17 2.95 -0.61
CA VAL A 105 8.86 3.57 -0.69
C VAL A 105 9.01 4.99 -1.19
N SER A 106 8.26 5.32 -2.24
CA SER A 106 8.21 6.66 -2.78
C SER A 106 6.78 7.20 -2.79
N TYR A 107 6.64 8.49 -2.46
CA TYR A 107 5.39 9.21 -2.49
C TYR A 107 5.62 10.56 -3.16
N GLN A 108 4.82 10.88 -4.18
CA GLN A 108 5.02 12.10 -4.98
C GLN A 108 6.42 12.17 -5.63
N GLY A 109 6.99 11.02 -5.99
CA GLY A 109 8.35 10.91 -6.54
C GLY A 109 9.48 11.14 -5.53
N ARG A 110 9.18 11.30 -4.24
CA ARG A 110 10.15 11.46 -3.16
C ARG A 110 10.21 10.19 -2.32
N HIS A 111 11.40 9.79 -1.91
CA HIS A 111 11.58 8.69 -0.96
C HIS A 111 10.89 9.04 0.38
N ILE A 112 10.22 8.05 0.99
CA ILE A 112 9.59 8.16 2.29
C ILE A 112 10.30 7.23 3.25
N ASP A 113 10.86 7.82 4.30
CA ASP A 113 11.37 7.06 5.43
C ASP A 113 10.18 6.49 6.23
N LEU A 114 10.15 5.17 6.37
CA LEU A 114 9.12 4.47 7.14
C LEU A 114 9.32 4.59 8.65
N GLY A 115 10.46 5.15 9.08
CA GLY A 115 10.92 5.18 10.45
C GLY A 115 11.31 3.78 10.91
N ASP A 116 12.41 3.67 11.64
CA ASP A 116 12.73 2.43 12.34
C ASP A 116 11.55 2.06 13.23
N ALA A 117 10.99 0.88 13.00
CA ALA A 117 9.98 0.31 13.86
C ALA A 117 10.59 0.05 15.25
N CYS A 118 10.59 1.09 16.09
CA CYS A 118 10.75 0.95 17.53
C CYS A 118 9.54 0.20 18.11
#